data_AF-X1MXD9-F1
#
_entry.id   AF-X1MXD9-F1
#
_cell.length_a   1.000
_cell.length_b   1.000
_cell.length_c   1.000
_cell.angle_alpha   90.00
_cell.angle_beta   90.00
_cell.angle_gamma   90.00
#
_symmetry.space_group_name_H-M   'P 1'
#
loop_
_entity.id
_entity.type
_entity.pdbx_description
1 polymer ?
#
loop_
_entity_poly.entity_id
_entity_poly.type
_entity_poly.pdbx_seq_one_letter_code
_entity_poly.pdbx_strand_id
1 'polypeptide(L)' 'PEEDMPQPRYARYAGSVPGMAVVVGRVRKDPALKNGIKFIASGHNVIRGAAGAAVLNAELLKAEGYLK' A
#
# COMPACT_ATOMS: atom_id res chain seq x y z
N PRO A 1 -7.90 -19.41 0.24
CA PRO A 1 -7.89 -18.16 -0.55
C PRO A 1 -7.11 -17.01 0.12
N GLU A 2 -7.30 -16.80 1.42
CA GLU A 2 -6.63 -15.72 2.18
C GLU A 2 -5.12 -15.96 2.40
N GLU A 3 -4.69 -17.22 2.50
CA GLU A 3 -3.27 -17.60 2.64
C GLU A 3 -2.38 -17.14 1.46
N ASP A 4 -2.94 -17.04 0.25
CA ASP A 4 -2.21 -16.65 -0.96
C ASP A 4 -2.27 -15.14 -1.25
N MET A 5 -2.88 -14.35 -0.35
CA MET A 5 -2.98 -12.90 -0.51
C MET A 5 -1.69 -12.20 -0.01
N PRO A 6 -1.30 -11.07 -0.62
CA PRO A 6 -1.99 -10.35 -1.68
C PRO A 6 -1.64 -10.85 -3.09
N GLN A 7 -2.65 -10.88 -3.97
CA GLN A 7 -2.45 -11.02 -5.41
C GLN A 7 -2.75 -9.68 -6.11
N PRO A 8 -1.92 -9.19 -7.05
CA PRO A 8 -2.10 -7.88 -7.69
C PRO A 8 -3.50 -7.69 -8.29
N ARG A 9 -4.08 -8.74 -8.86
CA ARG A 9 -5.40 -8.67 -9.47
C ARG A 9 -6.52 -8.38 -8.46
N TYR A 10 -6.42 -8.92 -7.25
CA TYR A 10 -7.47 -8.81 -6.23
C TYR A 10 -7.20 -7.66 -5.24
N ALA A 11 -5.93 -7.34 -4.98
CA ALA A 11 -5.52 -6.36 -3.99
C ALA A 11 -5.50 -4.92 -4.51
N ARG A 12 -5.38 -4.68 -5.83
CA ARG A 12 -5.11 -3.34 -6.38
C ARG A 12 -6.17 -2.26 -6.08
N TYR A 13 -7.40 -2.63 -5.70
CA TYR A 13 -8.45 -1.68 -5.34
C TYR A 13 -8.91 -1.81 -3.89
N ALA A 14 -8.12 -2.48 -3.04
CA ALA A 14 -8.43 -2.61 -1.62
C ALA A 14 -8.41 -1.25 -0.89
N GLY A 15 -9.01 -1.23 0.30
CA GLY A 15 -9.14 -0.05 1.17
C GLY A 15 -10.49 0.63 1.08
N SER A 16 -10.79 1.51 2.04
CA SER A 16 -12.00 2.35 2.03
C SER A 16 -11.98 3.36 0.89
N VAL A 17 -10.79 3.87 0.53
CA VAL A 17 -10.55 4.60 -0.71
C VAL A 17 -9.90 3.63 -1.71
N PRO A 18 -10.62 3.19 -2.77
CA PRO A 18 -10.14 2.14 -3.66
C PRO A 18 -8.77 2.44 -4.27
N GLY A 19 -7.80 1.55 -4.01
CA GLY A 19 -6.46 1.63 -4.59
C GLY A 19 -5.50 2.59 -3.89
N MET A 20 -5.92 3.21 -2.78
CA MET A 20 -5.05 4.01 -1.90
C MET A 20 -4.42 3.18 -0.76
N ALA A 21 -4.95 2.00 -0.47
CA ALA A 21 -4.35 1.10 0.51
C ALA A 21 -3.24 0.25 -0.10
N VAL A 22 -2.24 -0.09 0.73
CA VAL A 22 -1.29 -1.17 0.46
C VAL A 22 -1.76 -2.39 1.22
N VAL A 23 -1.89 -3.52 0.53
CA VAL A 23 -2.24 -4.80 1.16
C VAL A 23 -0.95 -5.54 1.47
N VAL A 24 -0.79 -5.95 2.72
CA VAL A 24 0.36 -6.72 3.22
C VAL A 24 -0.13 -8.10 3.64
N GLY A 25 0.60 -9.15 3.25
CA GLY A 25 0.26 -10.52 3.60
C GLY A 25 1.47 -11.44 3.63
N ARG A 26 1.23 -12.70 4.01
CA ARG A 26 2.25 -13.75 4.16
C ARG A 26 3.40 -13.35 5.10
N VAL A 27 3.08 -12.58 6.14
CA VAL A 27 4.03 -12.13 7.15
C VAL A 27 4.53 -13.32 7.95
N ARG A 28 5.83 -13.57 7.93
CA ARG A 28 6.46 -14.72 8.60
C ARG A 28 7.93 -14.44 8.89
N LYS A 29 8.57 -15.25 9.74
CA LYS A 29 10.02 -15.18 9.94
C LYS A 29 10.76 -15.51 8.65
N ASP A 30 11.85 -14.80 8.39
CA ASP A 30 12.75 -15.09 7.27
C ASP A 30 13.88 -16.02 7.73
N PRO A 31 13.97 -17.27 7.24
CA PRO A 31 15.08 -18.16 7.59
C PRO A 31 16.44 -17.67 7.09
N ALA A 32 16.49 -16.76 6.10
CA ALA A 32 17.74 -16.24 5.57
C ALA A 32 18.39 -15.16 6.45
N LEU A 33 17.67 -14.63 7.43
CA LEU A 33 18.09 -13.49 8.25
C LEU A 33 17.87 -13.82 9.72
N LYS A 34 18.91 -13.68 10.56
CA LYS A 34 18.89 -14.06 11.99
C LYS A 34 17.65 -13.56 12.75
N ASN A 35 17.20 -12.35 12.46
CA ASN A 35 15.98 -11.73 13.01
C ASN A 35 15.08 -11.15 11.90
N GLY A 36 15.04 -11.76 10.73
CA GLY A 36 14.31 -11.21 9.59
C GLY A 36 12.82 -11.54 9.57
N ILE A 37 12.07 -10.67 8.90
CA ILE A 37 10.65 -10.87 8.58
C ILE A 37 10.51 -10.85 7.06
N LYS A 38 9.78 -11.81 6.51
CA LYS A 38 9.42 -11.92 5.11
C LYS A 38 7.93 -11.69 4.95
N PHE A 39 7.55 -10.89 3.96
CA PHE A 39 6.16 -10.58 3.63
C PHE A 39 6.02 -10.27 2.14
N ILE A 40 4.78 -10.11 1.67
CA ILE A 40 4.48 -9.57 0.36
C ILE A 40 3.64 -8.31 0.55
N ALA A 41 4.00 -7.24 -0.15
CA ALA A 41 3.23 -6.01 -0.22
C ALA A 41 2.75 -5.79 -1.66
N SER A 42 1.49 -5.42 -1.83
CA SER A 42 0.90 -5.09 -3.13
C SER A 42 0.10 -3.79 -3.00
N GLY A 43 0.31 -2.88 -3.95
CA GLY A 43 -0.43 -1.62 -4.04
C GLY A 43 -0.65 -1.22 -5.50
N HIS A 44 -1.58 -0.31 -5.73
CA HIS A 44 -1.83 0.22 -7.07
C HIS A 44 -0.76 1.25 -7.44
N ASN A 45 0.06 0.96 -8.45
CA ASN A 45 1.16 1.84 -8.85
C ASN A 45 0.69 3.19 -9.40
N VAL A 46 -0.43 3.25 -10.14
CA VAL A 46 -0.96 4.53 -10.65
C VAL A 46 -1.75 5.33 -9.60
N ILE A 47 -2.54 4.68 -8.73
CA ILE A 47 -3.31 5.38 -7.69
C ILE A 47 -2.40 5.64 -6.48
N ARG A 48 -2.16 4.66 -5.62
CA ARG A 48 -1.29 4.87 -4.45
C ARG A 48 0.14 5.24 -4.81
N GLY A 49 0.68 4.70 -5.90
CA GLY A 49 2.09 4.95 -6.28
C GLY A 49 2.32 6.24 -7.06
N ALA A 50 1.26 6.91 -7.57
CA ALA A 50 1.42 8.11 -8.39
C ALA A 50 0.29 9.14 -8.14
N ALA A 51 -0.77 9.13 -8.95
CA ALA A 51 -1.78 10.19 -8.98
C ALA A 51 -2.52 10.36 -7.65
N GLY A 52 -2.90 9.26 -7.00
CA GLY A 52 -3.55 9.29 -5.69
C GLY A 52 -2.62 9.79 -4.58
N ALA A 53 -1.33 9.45 -4.63
CA ALA A 53 -0.35 10.04 -3.71
C ALA A 53 -0.15 11.53 -3.95
N ALA A 54 -0.16 12.00 -5.21
CA ALA A 54 -0.08 13.42 -5.52
C ALA A 54 -1.29 14.19 -4.95
N VAL A 55 -2.50 13.64 -5.07
CA VAL A 55 -3.72 14.22 -4.46
C VAL A 55 -3.60 14.24 -2.94
N LEU A 56 -3.22 13.12 -2.31
CA LEU A 56 -3.07 13.06 -0.85
C LEU A 56 -2.03 14.05 -0.33
N ASN A 57 -0.92 14.24 -1.06
CA ASN A 57 0.07 15.26 -0.74
C ASN A 57 -0.51 16.68 -0.89
N ALA A 58 -1.32 16.94 -1.91
CA ALA A 58 -1.98 18.24 -2.09
C ALA A 58 -3.01 18.52 -0.98
N GLU A 59 -3.79 17.51 -0.57
CA GLU A 59 -4.70 17.58 0.57
C GLU A 59 -3.94 17.92 1.86
N LEU A 60 -2.80 17.26 2.10
CA LEU A 60 -1.94 17.54 3.24
C LEU A 60 -1.41 18.99 3.20
N LEU A 61 -0.85 19.42 2.06
CA LEU A 61 -0.34 20.79 1.89
C LEU A 61 -1.43 21.83 2.12
N LYS A 62 -2.67 21.56 1.69
CA LYS A 62 -3.82 22.42 1.93
C LYS A 62 -4.19 22.46 3.42
N ALA A 63 -4.23 21.31 4.08
CA ALA A 63 -4.54 21.20 5.51
C ALA A 63 -3.50 21.90 6.40
N GLU A 64 -2.22 21.86 6.01
CA GLU A 64 -1.13 22.52 6.72
C GLU A 64 -0.93 24.00 6.32
N GLY A 65 -1.71 24.51 5.37
CA GLY A 65 -1.66 25.91 4.95
C GLY A 65 -0.53 26.27 3.96
N TYR A 66 0.17 25.28 3.41
CA TYR A 66 1.18 25.46 2.37
C TYR A 66 0.58 25.66 0.96
N LEU A 67 -0.65 25.20 0.74
CA LEU A 67 -1.39 25.37 -0.52
C LEU A 67 -2.66 26.20 -0.26
N LYS A 68 -2.84 27.29 -1.02
CA LYS A 68 -3.99 28.19 -0.91
C LYS A 68 -5.23 27.65 -1.59
#